data_AF-A0A151UCG3-F1
#
_entry.id   AF-A0A151UCG3-F1
#
_cell.length_a   1.000
_cell.length_b   1.000
_cell.length_c   1.000
_cell.angle_alpha   90.00
_cell.angle_beta   90.00
_cell.angle_gamma   90.00
#
_symmetry.space_group_name_H-M   'P 1'
#
loop_
_entity.id
_entity.type
_entity.pdbx_description
1 polymer ?
#
loop_
_entity_poly.entity_id
_entity_poly.type
_entity_poly.pdbx_seq_one_letter_code
_entity_poly.pdbx_strand_id
1 'polypeptide(L)'
;MPGADYQITKLLGLRPYVKRYTMYQQGCFAGGTVLRLAKDLAENNKGARVLVVCSEITAVTFRGPTDTHLDSLVGQALFGDGATVVIVDSDHFPVEKPLFELVCTAQTILPDTERAIDGHLREVGLTFHLLKVVPRLISKNIEKALVEVFQLVTDLGILSSGGNI
;
A
#
# COMPACT_ATOMS: atom_id res chain seq x y z
N MET A 1 19.60 -12.18 -3.47
CA MET A 1 20.21 -11.26 -2.48
C MET A 1 19.24 -11.03 -1.34
N PRO A 2 19.70 -10.77 -0.11
CA PRO A 2 18.84 -10.28 0.98
C PRO A 2 18.20 -8.94 0.60
N GLY A 3 16.92 -8.77 0.92
CA GLY A 3 16.17 -7.54 0.65
C GLY A 3 16.28 -6.49 1.75
N ALA A 4 15.49 -5.43 1.61
CA ALA A 4 15.36 -4.34 2.57
C ALA A 4 14.77 -4.85 3.89
N ASP A 5 13.89 -5.84 3.84
CA ASP A 5 13.34 -6.55 4.99
C ASP A 5 14.44 -7.19 5.86
N TYR A 6 15.46 -7.78 5.24
CA TYR A 6 16.64 -8.28 5.94
C TYR A 6 17.46 -7.15 6.58
N GLN A 7 17.68 -6.05 5.84
CA GLN A 7 18.45 -4.91 6.36
C GLN A 7 17.76 -4.27 7.57
N ILE A 8 16.46 -4.03 7.50
CA ILE A 8 15.66 -3.49 8.61
C ILE A 8 15.70 -4.43 9.81
N THR A 9 15.57 -5.75 9.59
CA THR A 9 15.66 -6.76 10.65
C THR A 9 16.99 -6.66 11.40
N LYS A 10 18.10 -6.49 10.68
CA LYS A 10 19.43 -6.34 11.27
C LYS A 10 19.59 -5.00 11.98
N LEU A 11 19.17 -3.89 11.35
CA LEU A 11 19.32 -2.54 11.89
C LEU A 11 18.52 -2.33 13.18
N LEU A 12 17.33 -2.91 13.27
CA LEU A 12 16.46 -2.84 14.45
C LEU A 12 16.78 -3.91 15.52
N GLY A 13 17.73 -4.81 15.26
CA GLY A 13 18.04 -5.92 16.18
C GLY A 13 16.86 -6.86 16.40
N LEU A 14 16.01 -7.05 15.39
CA LEU A 14 14.87 -7.95 15.51
C LEU A 14 15.33 -9.40 15.66
N ARG A 15 14.42 -10.24 16.19
CA ARG A 15 14.71 -11.65 16.42
C ARG A 15 15.05 -12.33 15.08
N PRO A 16 16.06 -13.22 15.03
CA PRO A 16 16.46 -13.89 13.78
C PRO A 16 15.35 -14.71 13.11
N TYR A 17 14.36 -15.15 13.88
CA TYR A 17 13.23 -15.96 13.43
C TYR A 17 11.97 -15.14 13.11
N VAL A 18 12.07 -13.81 12.98
CA VAL A 18 10.95 -12.98 12.53
C VAL A 18 10.47 -13.44 11.14
N LYS A 19 9.15 -13.67 11.01
CA LYS A 19 8.53 -14.00 9.72
C LYS A 19 8.52 -12.74 8.87
N ARG A 20 9.14 -12.78 7.68
CA ARG A 20 9.30 -11.62 6.79
C ARG A 20 8.56 -11.84 5.49
N TYR A 21 7.87 -10.79 5.04
CA TYR A 21 7.24 -10.72 3.73
C TYR A 21 7.70 -9.43 3.07
N THR A 22 8.38 -9.55 1.93
CA THR A 22 8.86 -8.41 1.16
C THR A 22 8.06 -8.26 -0.11
N MET A 23 7.64 -7.03 -0.41
CA MET A 23 6.91 -6.70 -1.62
C MET A 23 7.65 -5.58 -2.33
N TYR A 24 8.19 -5.89 -3.51
CA TYR A 24 8.90 -4.93 -4.34
C TYR A 24 8.05 -4.50 -5.53
N GLN A 25 8.24 -3.27 -5.98
CA GLN A 25 7.68 -2.75 -7.23
C GLN A 25 6.16 -2.83 -7.32
N GLN A 26 5.46 -2.63 -6.19
CA GLN A 26 3.99 -2.61 -6.17
C GLN A 26 3.44 -1.22 -6.57
N GLY A 27 4.20 -0.15 -6.34
CA GLY A 27 3.75 1.22 -6.63
C GLY A 27 2.81 1.78 -5.56
N CYS A 28 2.09 2.85 -5.90
CA CYS A 28 1.41 3.71 -4.92
C CYS A 28 0.32 3.03 -4.07
N PHE A 29 -0.23 1.89 -4.49
CA PHE A 29 -1.26 1.17 -3.73
C PHE A 29 -0.68 0.26 -2.64
N ALA A 30 0.65 0.09 -2.58
CA ALA A 30 1.32 -0.82 -1.66
C ALA A 30 0.96 -0.58 -0.19
N GLY A 31 0.69 0.67 0.20
CA GLY A 31 0.23 1.02 1.55
C GLY A 31 -1.03 0.26 1.99
N GLY A 32 -2.02 0.15 1.11
CA GLY A 32 -3.22 -0.66 1.38
C GLY A 32 -2.92 -2.15 1.37
N THR A 33 -2.04 -2.61 0.48
CA THR A 33 -1.63 -4.01 0.38
C THR A 33 -0.92 -4.51 1.64
N VAL A 34 -0.01 -3.72 2.20
CA VAL A 34 0.72 -4.11 3.43
C VAL A 34 -0.22 -4.16 4.64
N LEU A 35 -1.19 -3.26 4.73
CA LEU A 35 -2.19 -3.28 5.81
C LEU A 35 -3.11 -4.50 5.70
N ARG A 36 -3.55 -4.84 4.49
CA ARG A 36 -4.33 -6.06 4.23
C ARG A 36 -3.57 -7.32 4.65
N LEU A 37 -2.31 -7.44 4.23
CA LEU A 37 -1.48 -8.58 4.64
C LEU A 37 -1.26 -8.59 6.16
N ALA A 38 -1.01 -7.43 6.77
CA ALA A 38 -0.78 -7.33 8.20
C ALA A 38 -2.02 -7.69 9.03
N LYS A 39 -3.23 -7.35 8.55
CA LYS A 39 -4.50 -7.76 9.15
C LYS A 39 -4.58 -9.29 9.24
N ASP A 40 -4.43 -9.99 8.12
CA ASP A 40 -4.49 -11.46 8.08
C ASP A 40 -3.42 -12.10 8.98
N LEU A 41 -2.20 -11.56 8.97
CA LEU A 41 -1.09 -12.06 9.80
C LEU A 41 -1.35 -11.86 11.29
N ALA A 42 -1.87 -10.70 11.68
CA ALA A 42 -2.20 -10.39 13.07
C ALA A 42 -3.35 -11.27 13.58
N GLU A 43 -4.48 -11.27 12.88
CA GLU A 43 -5.70 -11.97 13.30
C GLU A 43 -5.53 -13.48 13.35
N ASN A 44 -4.73 -14.04 12.42
CA ASN A 44 -4.53 -15.48 12.33
C ASN A 44 -3.38 -16.01 13.21
N ASN A 45 -2.66 -15.14 13.95
CA ASN A 45 -1.56 -15.54 14.82
C ASN A 45 -1.68 -14.85 16.18
N LYS A 46 -2.25 -15.55 17.17
CA LYS A 46 -2.38 -15.04 18.54
C LYS A 46 -1.04 -14.54 19.10
N GLY A 47 -1.05 -13.33 19.65
CA GLY A 47 0.10 -12.62 20.21
C GLY A 47 1.01 -11.99 19.17
N ALA A 48 0.67 -12.02 17.88
CA ALA A 48 1.50 -11.42 16.85
C ALA A 48 1.51 -9.88 16.94
N ARG A 49 2.68 -9.31 16.66
CA ARG A 49 2.88 -7.88 16.41
C ARG A 49 3.55 -7.77 15.06
N VAL A 50 2.84 -7.22 14.07
CA VAL A 50 3.33 -7.08 12.70
C VAL A 50 3.91 -5.68 12.53
N LEU A 51 5.23 -5.61 12.34
CA LEU A 51 5.90 -4.37 11.93
C LEU A 51 5.74 -4.20 10.42
N VAL A 52 4.98 -3.20 10.01
CA VAL A 52 4.81 -2.81 8.62
C VAL A 52 5.72 -1.62 8.32
N VAL A 53 6.49 -1.72 7.24
CA VAL A 53 7.36 -0.64 6.77
C VAL A 53 7.11 -0.41 5.29
N CYS A 54 6.81 0.83 4.92
CA CYS A 54 6.88 1.31 3.54
C CYS A 54 8.00 2.35 3.46
N SER A 55 8.90 2.21 2.51
CA SER A 55 9.97 3.18 2.27
C SER A 55 10.15 3.36 0.77
N GLU A 56 10.09 4.61 0.33
CA GLU A 56 10.18 5.00 -1.06
C GLU A 56 11.28 6.04 -1.22
N ILE A 57 12.14 5.84 -2.22
CA ILE A 57 13.26 6.73 -2.54
C ILE A 57 13.26 6.94 -4.05
N THR A 58 13.29 8.21 -4.46
CA THR A 58 13.19 8.65 -5.86
C THR A 58 14.46 8.44 -6.67
N ALA A 59 15.55 7.95 -6.06
CA ALA A 59 16.82 7.70 -6.73
C ALA A 59 16.69 6.83 -8.00
N VAL A 60 15.75 5.87 -8.02
CA VAL A 60 15.54 4.98 -9.17
C VAL A 60 14.69 5.64 -10.28
N THR A 61 13.96 6.71 -9.95
CA THR A 61 13.00 7.37 -10.85
C THR A 61 13.48 8.74 -11.32
N PHE A 62 14.46 9.33 -10.62
CA PHE A 62 15.03 10.63 -10.92
C PHE A 62 15.74 10.64 -12.27
N ARG A 63 15.40 11.62 -13.12
CA ARG A 63 16.02 11.80 -14.44
C ARG A 63 15.85 13.23 -14.96
N GLY A 64 16.71 13.60 -15.90
CA GLY A 64 16.61 14.88 -16.60
C GLY A 64 15.32 15.00 -17.44
N PRO A 65 14.83 16.24 -17.65
CA PRO A 65 13.64 16.49 -18.46
C PRO A 65 13.91 16.24 -19.95
N THR A 66 12.89 15.81 -20.69
CA THR A 66 12.94 15.65 -22.15
C THR A 66 11.59 15.99 -22.78
N ASP A 67 11.57 16.71 -23.90
CA ASP A 67 10.33 17.13 -24.59
C ASP A 67 9.48 15.95 -25.09
N THR A 68 10.09 14.78 -25.28
CA THR A 68 9.42 13.56 -25.75
C THR A 68 8.71 12.76 -24.63
N HIS A 69 8.93 13.12 -23.35
CA HIS A 69 8.38 12.41 -22.18
C HIS A 69 7.78 13.38 -21.16
N LEU A 70 6.75 14.12 -21.57
CA LEU A 70 6.06 15.09 -20.71
C LEU A 70 5.37 14.43 -19.50
N ASP A 71 4.96 13.18 -19.61
CA ASP A 71 4.45 12.36 -18.50
C ASP A 71 5.51 12.13 -17.42
N SER A 72 6.78 11.97 -17.80
CA SER A 72 7.88 11.87 -16.84
C SER A 72 8.04 13.15 -16.02
N LEU A 73 7.74 14.34 -16.58
CA LEU A 73 7.81 15.60 -15.84
C LEU A 73 6.78 15.67 -14.70
N VAL A 74 5.59 15.09 -14.92
CA VAL A 74 4.57 14.97 -13.87
C VAL A 74 5.13 14.12 -12.71
N GLY A 75 5.78 13.00 -13.03
CA GLY A 75 6.46 12.18 -12.04
C GLY A 75 7.55 12.94 -11.27
N GLN A 76 8.42 13.67 -11.98
CA GLN A 76 9.49 14.46 -11.33
C GLN A 76 8.94 15.58 -10.43
N ALA A 77 7.74 16.11 -10.72
CA ALA A 77 7.10 17.14 -9.92
C ALA A 77 6.34 16.60 -8.69
N LEU A 78 5.90 15.34 -8.73
CA LEU A 78 5.05 14.75 -7.69
C LEU A 78 5.79 13.82 -6.73
N PHE A 79 6.79 13.07 -7.21
CA PHE A 79 7.45 12.07 -6.39
C PHE A 79 8.43 12.71 -5.40
N GLY A 80 8.37 12.24 -4.16
CA GLY A 80 9.28 12.60 -3.09
C GLY A 80 9.68 11.38 -2.28
N ASP A 81 10.69 11.56 -1.44
CA ASP A 81 11.23 10.50 -0.58
C ASP A 81 10.45 10.42 0.73
N GLY A 82 10.24 9.22 1.25
CA GLY A 82 9.53 9.03 2.50
C GLY A 82 9.56 7.61 3.02
N ALA A 83 9.37 7.46 4.33
CA ALA A 83 9.17 6.16 4.97
C ALA A 83 8.12 6.26 6.07
N THR A 84 7.31 5.21 6.20
CA THR A 84 6.25 5.09 7.20
C THR A 84 6.34 3.73 7.88
N VAL A 85 6.05 3.72 9.18
CA VAL A 85 6.01 2.52 10.01
C VAL A 85 4.70 2.47 10.78
N VAL A 86 4.08 1.29 10.81
CA VAL A 86 2.94 1.01 11.70
C VAL A 86 3.11 -0.36 12.36
N ILE A 87 2.59 -0.50 13.58
CA ILE A 87 2.45 -1.79 14.26
C ILE A 87 0.99 -2.21 14.15
N VAL A 88 0.76 -3.42 13.68
CA VAL A 88 -0.58 -4.01 13.55
C VAL A 88 -0.66 -5.26 14.40
N ASP A 89 -1.76 -5.38 15.13
CA ASP A 89 -2.10 -6.55 15.92
C ASP A 89 -3.62 -6.68 16.08
N SER A 90 -4.05 -7.80 16.66
CA SER A 90 -5.47 -8.12 16.89
C SER A 90 -5.80 -8.32 18.38
N ASP A 91 -4.81 -8.21 19.27
CA ASP A 91 -4.95 -8.58 20.68
C ASP A 91 -4.84 -7.34 21.55
N HIS A 92 -5.78 -7.15 22.47
CA HIS A 92 -5.75 -6.02 23.39
C HIS A 92 -4.78 -6.24 24.55
N PHE A 93 -3.72 -5.43 24.63
CA PHE A 93 -2.84 -5.37 25.80
C PHE A 93 -3.03 -4.05 26.54
N PRO A 94 -3.17 -4.05 27.88
CA PRO A 94 -3.43 -2.84 28.66
C PRO A 94 -2.38 -1.72 28.52
N VAL A 95 -1.18 -2.06 28.06
CA VAL A 95 -0.07 -1.12 27.85
C VAL A 95 -0.07 -0.46 26.48
N GLU A 96 -0.90 -0.96 25.55
CA GLU A 96 -1.00 -0.46 24.18
C GLU A 96 -2.26 0.38 24.00
N LYS A 97 -2.16 1.41 23.17
CA LYS A 97 -3.27 2.30 22.84
C LYS A 97 -3.63 2.14 21.37
N PRO A 98 -4.75 1.46 21.03
CA PRO A 98 -5.23 1.38 19.66
C PRO A 98 -5.49 2.78 19.09
N LEU A 99 -5.09 2.98 17.83
CA LEU A 99 -5.35 4.22 17.08
C LEU A 99 -6.52 4.05 16.11
N PHE A 100 -6.53 2.94 15.39
CA PHE A 100 -7.53 2.58 14.39
C PHE A 100 -7.74 1.07 14.41
N GLU A 101 -8.90 0.61 13.96
CA GLU A 101 -9.22 -0.79 13.75
C GLU A 101 -9.34 -1.07 12.24
N LEU A 102 -8.65 -2.10 11.75
CA LEU A 102 -8.77 -2.54 10.36
C LEU A 102 -9.99 -3.44 10.23
N VAL A 103 -11.18 -2.87 10.07
CA VAL A 103 -12.45 -3.62 10.01
C VAL A 103 -12.52 -4.54 8.79
N CYS A 104 -12.24 -3.99 7.61
CA CYS A 104 -12.32 -4.69 6.33
C CYS A 104 -11.20 -4.22 5.40
N THR A 105 -10.78 -5.11 4.51
CA THR A 105 -9.80 -4.81 3.48
C THR A 105 -10.24 -5.45 2.16
N ALA A 106 -10.24 -4.67 1.09
CA ALA A 106 -10.62 -5.13 -0.24
C ALA A 106 -9.69 -4.53 -1.30
N GLN A 107 -9.67 -5.15 -2.48
CA GLN A 107 -8.94 -4.66 -3.64
C GLN A 107 -9.74 -5.02 -4.89
N THR A 108 -9.71 -4.15 -5.89
CA THR A 108 -10.35 -4.38 -7.18
C THR A 108 -9.44 -3.94 -8.33
N ILE A 109 -9.72 -4.45 -9.52
CA ILE A 109 -9.10 -4.01 -10.78
C ILE A 109 -10.20 -3.32 -11.57
N LEU A 110 -9.95 -2.07 -11.97
CA LEU A 110 -10.94 -1.30 -12.74
C LEU A 110 -11.01 -1.85 -14.17
N PRO A 111 -12.22 -2.04 -14.73
CA PRO A 111 -12.37 -2.51 -16.11
C PRO A 111 -11.87 -1.46 -17.10
N ASP A 112 -11.35 -1.92 -18.25
CA ASP A 112 -10.86 -1.08 -19.35
C ASP A 112 -9.78 -0.07 -18.93
N THR A 113 -8.91 -0.46 -17.99
CA THR A 113 -7.82 0.37 -17.46
C THR A 113 -6.43 -0.17 -17.77
N GLU A 114 -6.33 -1.11 -18.71
CA GLU A 114 -5.06 -1.65 -19.17
C GLU A 114 -4.13 -0.50 -19.59
N ARG A 115 -2.90 -0.53 -19.08
CA ARG A 115 -1.86 0.46 -19.40
C ARG A 115 -2.18 1.90 -19.01
N ALA A 116 -3.19 2.11 -18.14
CA ALA A 116 -3.46 3.43 -17.59
C ALA A 116 -2.26 3.99 -16.81
N ILE A 117 -1.53 3.09 -16.14
CA ILE A 117 -0.26 3.35 -15.45
C ILE A 117 0.68 2.19 -15.75
N ASP A 118 1.76 2.46 -16.47
CA ASP A 118 2.82 1.47 -16.73
C ASP A 118 4.11 1.90 -16.02
N GLY A 119 4.77 0.96 -15.35
CA GLY A 119 6.11 1.12 -14.79
C GLY A 119 7.07 0.11 -15.40
N HIS A 120 8.19 0.57 -15.94
CA HIS A 120 9.21 -0.29 -16.53
C HIS A 120 10.55 -0.06 -15.85
N LEU A 121 11.06 -1.08 -15.17
CA LEU A 121 12.44 -1.09 -14.69
C LEU A 121 13.37 -1.40 -15.87
N ARG A 122 14.28 -0.47 -16.17
CA ARG A 122 15.26 -0.55 -17.25
C ARG A 122 16.64 -0.20 -16.72
N GLU A 123 17.67 -0.30 -17.58
CA GLU A 123 19.03 0.13 -17.26
C GLU A 123 19.10 1.61 -16.84
N VAL A 124 18.19 2.43 -17.38
CA VAL A 124 18.03 3.86 -17.05
C VAL A 124 17.16 4.11 -15.80
N GLY A 125 16.95 3.08 -14.97
CA GLY A 125 16.09 3.12 -13.80
C GLY A 125 14.62 2.83 -14.13
N LEU A 126 13.71 3.30 -13.27
CA LEU A 126 12.27 3.01 -13.33
C LEU A 126 11.53 4.11 -14.10
N THR A 127 11.17 3.83 -15.35
CA THR A 127 10.40 4.74 -16.20
C THR A 127 8.90 4.52 -16.02
N PHE A 128 8.13 5.61 -15.97
CA PHE A 128 6.66 5.55 -15.87
C PHE A 128 6.00 6.12 -17.11
N HIS A 129 4.88 5.51 -17.50
CA HIS A 129 3.94 6.08 -18.45
C HIS A 129 2.58 6.23 -17.78
N LEU A 130 2.05 7.45 -17.79
CA LEU A 130 0.79 7.78 -17.15
C LEU A 130 -0.18 8.34 -18.18
N LEU A 131 -1.32 7.66 -18.35
CA LEU A 131 -2.40 8.24 -19.14
C LEU A 131 -3.07 9.37 -18.33
N LYS A 132 -3.28 10.53 -18.95
CA LYS A 132 -3.93 11.70 -18.33
C LYS A 132 -5.35 11.42 -17.80
N VAL A 133 -5.94 10.28 -18.16
CA VAL A 133 -7.31 9.89 -17.80
C VAL A 133 -7.42 9.20 -16.44
N VAL A 134 -6.29 8.87 -15.79
CA VAL A 134 -6.28 8.12 -14.52
C VAL A 134 -7.17 8.74 -13.43
N PRO A 135 -7.11 10.05 -13.13
CA PRO A 135 -7.99 10.63 -12.10
C PRO A 135 -9.47 10.46 -12.42
N ARG A 136 -9.84 10.57 -13.70
CA ARG A 136 -11.22 10.38 -14.16
C ARG A 136 -11.65 8.92 -14.07
N LEU A 137 -10.77 7.97 -14.38
CA LEU A 137 -11.04 6.54 -14.24
C LEU A 137 -11.31 6.17 -12.78
N ILE A 138 -10.49 6.66 -11.85
CA ILE A 138 -10.70 6.44 -10.41
C ILE A 138 -12.02 7.08 -9.97
N SER A 139 -12.23 8.35 -10.29
CA SER A 139 -13.45 9.09 -9.90
C SER A 139 -14.74 8.44 -10.40
N LYS A 140 -14.75 7.87 -11.61
CA LYS A 140 -15.92 7.17 -12.16
C LYS A 140 -16.27 5.88 -11.41
N ASN A 141 -15.29 5.21 -10.79
CA ASN A 141 -15.47 3.87 -10.23
C ASN A 141 -15.42 3.80 -8.71
N ILE A 142 -14.92 4.85 -8.03
CA ILE A 142 -14.68 4.82 -6.58
C ILE A 142 -15.96 4.63 -5.77
N GLU A 143 -17.07 5.26 -6.18
CA GLU A 143 -18.36 5.12 -5.50
C GLU A 143 -18.83 3.66 -5.47
N LYS A 144 -18.82 3.00 -6.63
CA LYS A 144 -19.19 1.59 -6.74
C LYS A 144 -18.32 0.72 -5.83
N ALA A 145 -17.00 0.93 -5.86
CA ALA A 145 -16.06 0.17 -5.03
C ALA A 145 -16.33 0.36 -3.53
N LEU A 146 -16.67 1.59 -3.10
CA LEU A 146 -17.00 1.87 -1.71
C LEU A 146 -18.32 1.22 -1.30
N VAL A 147 -19.37 1.35 -2.13
CA VAL A 147 -20.68 0.74 -1.86
C VAL A 147 -20.57 -0.77 -1.69
N GLU A 148 -19.82 -1.46 -2.55
CA GLU A 148 -19.61 -2.91 -2.46
C GLU A 148 -18.91 -3.29 -1.14
N VAL A 149 -17.91 -2.52 -0.70
CA VAL A 149 -17.20 -2.76 0.57
C VAL A 149 -18.12 -2.50 1.78
N PHE A 150 -18.87 -1.41 1.80
CA PHE A 150 -19.79 -1.12 2.90
C PHE A 150 -20.93 -2.15 2.98
N GLN A 151 -21.40 -2.65 1.84
CA GLN A 151 -22.37 -3.74 1.82
C GLN A 151 -21.77 -5.02 2.41
N LEU A 152 -20.55 -5.40 2.02
CA LEU A 152 -19.85 -6.56 2.59
C LEU A 152 -19.73 -6.46 4.12
N VAL A 153 -19.37 -5.30 4.65
CA VAL A 153 -19.25 -5.07 6.10
C VAL A 153 -20.61 -5.17 6.80
N THR A 154 -21.67 -4.69 6.15
CA THR A 154 -23.05 -4.77 6.67
C THR A 154 -23.56 -6.22 6.66
N ASP A 155 -23.34 -6.95 5.57
CA ASP A 155 -23.76 -8.34 5.41
C ASP A 155 -23.05 -9.28 6.39
N LEU A 156 -21.79 -8.97 6.73
CA LEU A 156 -21.02 -9.67 7.76
C LEU A 156 -21.45 -9.29 9.19
N GLY A 157 -22.41 -8.38 9.36
CA GLY A 157 -22.93 -7.94 10.66
C GLY A 157 -21.95 -7.11 11.48
N ILE A 158 -20.91 -6.56 10.85
CA ILE A 158 -19.82 -5.85 11.52
C ILE A 158 -20.20 -4.37 11.80
N LEU A 159 -21.06 -3.78 10.97
CA LEU A 159 -21.67 -2.46 11.22
C LEU A 159 -23.19 -2.61 11.36
N SER A 160 -23.77 -2.05 12.42
CA SER A 160 -25.24 -1.97 12.56
C SER A 160 -25.79 -0.86 11.68
N SER A 161 -26.99 -1.07 11.13
CA SER A 161 -27.69 -0.19 10.18
C SER A 161 -28.16 1.16 10.76
N GLY A 162 -27.45 1.73 11.75
CA GLY A 162 -27.90 2.91 12.49
C GLY A 162 -26.80 3.85 12.99
N GLY A 163 -25.53 3.64 12.63
CA GLY A 163 -24.46 4.59 12.95
C GLY A 163 -24.34 5.67 11.87
N ASN A 164 -24.89 6.86 12.12
CA ASN A 164 -24.55 8.04 11.31
C ASN A 164 -23.05 8.31 11.45
N ILE A 165 -22.37 8.40 10.30
CA ILE A 165 -21.04 9.01 10.16
C ILE A 165 -21.13 10.52 10.37
#